data_AF-A0A934HNK0-F1
#
_entry.id   AF-A0A934HNK0-F1
#
_cell.length_a   1.000
_cell.length_b   1.000
_cell.length_c   1.000
_cell.angle_alpha   90.00
_cell.angle_beta   90.00
_cell.angle_gamma   90.00
#
_symmetry.space_group_name_H-M   'P 1'
#
loop_
_entity.id
_entity.type
_entity.pdbx_description
1 polymer ?
#
loop_
_entity_poly.entity_id
_entity_poly.type
_entity_poly.pdbx_seq_one_letter_code
_entity_poly.pdbx_strand_id
1 'polypeptide(L)'
;MAFVLSKDVYARSRKKMVEEHLLARGIKDPAVLDAMGRVPRHLFVDTGFIGQAYADVALPIGEKQTISQPYIVALMLESLKLTGAEKCLEVGAGSGYQTALLSLLADKVFSIERLSTLAARARRTLDELFCPNVIIRMGDGTVGLPEEAPFDAIIVSAGAPDAPQPLIDQLKTGGRLVMPVGGGENQELIRITKKETGVLKERLCGCRFVKLIGRHGWEE
;
A
#
# COMPACT_ATOMS: atom_id res chain seq x y z
N MET A 1 14.66 -20.45 -7.34
CA MET A 1 14.76 -21.25 -8.58
C MET A 1 14.10 -20.43 -9.68
N ALA A 2 14.85 -20.13 -10.73
CA ALA A 2 14.55 -19.05 -11.67
C ALA A 2 13.35 -19.39 -12.57
N PHE A 3 12.37 -18.48 -12.60
CA PHE A 3 11.45 -18.39 -13.72
C PHE A 3 12.29 -18.11 -14.97
N VAL A 4 12.29 -19.05 -15.92
CA VAL A 4 12.80 -18.80 -17.27
C VAL A 4 11.82 -17.82 -17.91
N LEU A 5 12.07 -16.53 -17.69
CA LEU A 5 11.28 -15.45 -18.25
C LEU A 5 11.53 -15.38 -19.75
N SER A 6 10.46 -15.51 -20.53
CA SER A 6 10.31 -14.67 -21.72
C SER A 6 10.82 -13.27 -21.37
N LYS A 7 11.70 -12.67 -22.20
CA LYS A 7 12.23 -11.31 -21.98
C LYS A 7 11.17 -10.43 -21.33
N ASP A 8 11.42 -9.92 -20.13
CA ASP A 8 10.51 -8.98 -19.48
C ASP A 8 10.47 -7.71 -20.32
N VAL A 9 9.48 -7.64 -21.21
CA VAL A 9 9.30 -6.54 -22.16
C VAL A 9 9.00 -5.21 -21.45
N TYR A 10 8.66 -5.24 -20.16
CA TYR A 10 8.35 -4.07 -19.35
C TYR A 10 9.53 -3.58 -18.50
N ALA A 11 10.67 -4.29 -18.49
CA ALA A 11 11.83 -3.93 -17.67
C ALA A 11 12.30 -2.49 -17.91
N ARG A 12 12.30 -2.03 -19.17
CA ARG A 12 12.68 -0.64 -19.51
C ARG A 12 11.69 0.37 -18.95
N SER A 13 10.39 0.12 -19.09
CA SER A 13 9.34 1.01 -18.57
C SER A 13 9.35 1.07 -17.04
N ARG A 14 9.57 -0.06 -16.37
CA ARG A 14 9.69 -0.12 -14.91
C ARG A 14 10.93 0.62 -14.41
N LYS A 15 12.08 0.45 -15.06
CA LYS A 15 13.30 1.22 -14.74
C LYS A 15 13.06 2.72 -14.90
N LYS A 16 12.44 3.13 -16.03
CA LYS A 16 12.10 4.54 -16.29
C LYS A 16 11.18 5.13 -15.22
N MET A 17 10.16 4.38 -14.79
CA MET A 17 9.29 4.79 -13.68
C MET A 17 10.10 5.07 -12.40
N VAL A 18 11.02 4.18 -12.01
CA VAL A 18 11.86 4.39 -10.82
C VAL A 18 12.73 5.64 -10.96
N GLU A 19 13.43 5.79 -12.09
CA GLU A 19 14.37 6.90 -12.31
C GLU A 19 13.65 8.26 -12.41
N GLU A 20 12.62 8.35 -13.26
CA GLU A 20 11.98 9.61 -13.62
C GLU A 20 10.82 10.01 -12.70
N HIS A 21 10.10 9.04 -12.12
CA HIS A 21 8.92 9.34 -11.30
C HIS A 21 9.17 9.22 -9.80
N LEU A 22 10.15 8.44 -9.36
CA LEU A 22 10.42 8.25 -7.94
C LEU A 22 11.68 9.01 -7.51
N LEU A 23 12.84 8.64 -8.07
CA LEU A 23 14.14 9.20 -7.66
C LEU A 23 14.22 10.69 -7.97
N ALA A 24 13.86 11.11 -9.18
CA ALA A 24 13.85 12.52 -9.58
C ALA A 24 12.92 13.41 -8.72
N ARG A 25 11.98 12.79 -7.99
CA ARG A 25 11.01 13.47 -7.11
C ARG A 25 11.29 13.27 -5.63
N GLY A 26 12.45 12.73 -5.28
CA GLY A 26 12.98 12.76 -3.92
C GLY A 26 12.75 11.49 -3.10
N ILE A 27 12.26 10.39 -3.69
CA ILE A 27 12.31 9.07 -3.04
C ILE A 27 13.79 8.64 -3.02
N LYS A 28 14.30 8.33 -1.83
CA LYS A 28 15.72 8.07 -1.55
C LYS A 28 15.96 6.71 -0.91
N ASP A 29 14.94 6.08 -0.34
CA ASP A 29 15.08 4.77 0.29
C ASP A 29 15.44 3.70 -0.75
N PRO A 30 16.65 3.11 -0.68
CA PRO A 30 17.10 2.14 -1.67
C PRO A 30 16.29 0.85 -1.66
N ALA A 31 15.75 0.43 -0.50
CA ALA A 31 14.92 -0.77 -0.42
C ALA A 31 13.57 -0.54 -1.11
N VAL A 32 12.97 0.65 -0.92
CA VAL A 32 11.73 1.03 -1.63
C VAL A 32 11.95 1.10 -3.15
N LEU A 33 13.06 1.73 -3.59
CA LEU A 33 13.39 1.83 -5.01
C LEU A 33 13.64 0.45 -5.64
N ASP A 34 14.33 -0.45 -4.94
CA ASP A 34 14.53 -1.85 -5.37
C ASP A 34 13.20 -2.60 -5.50
N ALA A 35 12.35 -2.51 -4.47
CA ALA A 35 11.03 -3.16 -4.47
C ALA A 35 10.17 -2.67 -5.65
N MET A 36 10.12 -1.35 -5.89
CA MET A 36 9.41 -0.75 -7.03
C MET A 36 10.00 -1.18 -8.39
N GLY A 37 11.31 -1.42 -8.44
CA GLY A 37 12.01 -1.93 -9.62
C GLY A 37 11.79 -3.43 -9.90
N ARG A 38 11.43 -4.20 -8.86
CA ARG A 38 11.25 -5.67 -8.93
C ARG A 38 9.81 -6.09 -9.14
N VAL A 39 8.86 -5.47 -8.45
CA VAL A 39 7.45 -5.89 -8.52
C VAL A 39 6.86 -5.53 -9.89
N PRO A 40 6.35 -6.51 -10.66
CA PRO A 40 5.82 -6.27 -12.01
C PRO A 40 4.42 -5.65 -11.94
N ARG A 41 4.34 -4.33 -11.74
CA ARG A 41 3.08 -3.56 -11.66
C ARG A 41 2.05 -3.88 -12.75
N HIS A 42 2.49 -4.25 -13.96
CA HIS A 42 1.59 -4.65 -15.06
C HIS A 42 0.76 -5.91 -14.79
N LEU A 43 1.13 -6.75 -13.82
CA LEU A 43 0.31 -7.90 -13.38
C LEU A 43 -0.87 -7.49 -12.49
N PHE A 44 -0.88 -6.25 -12.00
CA PHE A 44 -1.86 -5.75 -11.03
C PHE A 44 -2.90 -4.80 -11.65
N VAL A 45 -2.92 -4.69 -12.98
CA VAL A 45 -3.84 -3.84 -13.74
C VAL A 45 -4.65 -4.68 -14.72
N ASP A 46 -5.84 -4.20 -15.09
CA ASP A 46 -6.61 -4.84 -16.17
C ASP A 46 -5.85 -4.71 -17.51
N THR A 47 -6.08 -5.67 -18.42
CA THR A 47 -5.33 -5.79 -19.69
C THR A 47 -5.36 -4.52 -20.55
N GLY A 48 -6.48 -3.80 -20.54
CA GLY A 48 -6.64 -2.51 -21.24
C GLY A 48 -5.73 -1.39 -20.73
N PHE A 49 -5.19 -1.50 -19.51
CA PHE A 49 -4.32 -0.49 -18.89
C PHE A 49 -2.85 -0.89 -18.82
N ILE A 50 -2.46 -2.06 -19.32
CA ILE A 50 -1.07 -2.54 -19.29
C ILE A 50 -0.09 -1.53 -19.91
N GLY A 51 -0.46 -0.88 -21.01
CA GLY A 51 0.36 0.15 -21.66
C GLY A 51 0.64 1.38 -20.80
N GLN A 52 -0.18 1.60 -19.76
CA GLN A 52 -0.05 2.71 -18.81
C GLN A 52 0.45 2.25 -17.42
N ALA A 53 0.73 0.96 -17.22
CA ALA A 53 1.03 0.39 -15.90
C ALA A 53 2.18 1.10 -15.17
N TYR A 54 3.13 1.69 -15.91
CA TYR A 54 4.32 2.35 -15.38
C TYR A 54 4.29 3.88 -15.51
N ALA A 55 3.22 4.46 -16.05
CA ALA A 55 3.01 5.90 -15.97
C ALA A 55 2.69 6.30 -14.52
N ASP A 56 3.06 7.52 -14.11
CA ASP A 56 2.74 8.01 -12.77
C ASP A 56 1.26 8.46 -12.65
N VAL A 57 0.35 7.52 -12.84
CA VAL A 57 -1.11 7.73 -12.76
C VAL A 57 -1.78 6.60 -11.98
N ALA A 58 -2.90 6.92 -11.35
CA ALA A 58 -3.80 5.89 -10.81
C ALA A 58 -4.59 5.24 -11.94
N LEU A 59 -4.84 3.92 -11.83
CA LEU A 59 -5.56 3.16 -12.86
C LEU A 59 -6.76 2.42 -12.25
N PRO A 60 -7.88 2.28 -12.96
CA PRO A 60 -9.01 1.46 -12.49
C PRO A 60 -8.62 -0.02 -12.32
N ILE A 61 -9.19 -0.67 -11.30
CA ILE A 61 -8.99 -2.11 -11.04
C ILE A 61 -10.31 -2.87 -10.84
N GLY A 62 -11.43 -2.28 -11.28
CA GLY A 62 -12.78 -2.78 -11.03
C GLY A 62 -13.36 -2.30 -9.70
N GLU A 63 -14.64 -2.61 -9.44
CA GLU A 63 -15.35 -2.29 -8.20
C GLU A 63 -15.30 -0.80 -7.77
N LYS A 64 -15.14 0.11 -8.75
CA LYS A 64 -14.91 1.55 -8.53
C LYS A 64 -13.64 1.87 -7.72
N GLN A 65 -12.71 0.93 -7.63
CA GLN A 65 -11.41 1.10 -6.98
C GLN A 65 -10.32 1.41 -8.00
N THR A 66 -9.19 1.91 -7.49
CA THR A 66 -8.00 2.21 -8.28
C THR A 66 -6.75 1.62 -7.65
N ILE A 67 -5.77 1.27 -8.48
CA ILE A 67 -4.38 1.12 -8.05
C ILE A 67 -3.75 2.52 -7.99
N SER A 68 -3.19 2.89 -6.85
CA SER A 68 -2.57 4.20 -6.62
C SER A 68 -1.38 4.46 -7.55
N GLN A 69 -1.15 5.72 -7.91
CA GLN A 69 -0.01 6.10 -8.75
C GLN A 69 1.34 5.68 -8.12
N PRO A 70 2.33 5.25 -8.91
CA PRO A 70 3.64 4.82 -8.45
C PRO A 70 4.32 5.74 -7.42
N TYR A 71 4.33 7.06 -7.64
CA TYR A 71 4.97 8.00 -6.73
C TYR A 71 4.34 7.98 -5.34
N ILE A 72 3.01 7.99 -5.26
CA ILE A 72 2.29 7.97 -3.98
C ILE A 72 2.55 6.66 -3.24
N VAL A 73 2.55 5.52 -3.95
CA VAL A 73 2.90 4.22 -3.35
C VAL A 73 4.31 4.25 -2.75
N ALA A 74 5.31 4.72 -3.51
CA ALA A 74 6.68 4.80 -3.03
C ALA A 74 6.83 5.76 -1.83
N LEU A 75 6.18 6.92 -1.88
CA LEU A 75 6.19 7.90 -0.78
C LEU A 75 5.58 7.31 0.49
N MET A 76 4.47 6.57 0.38
CA MET A 76 3.85 5.92 1.53
C MET A 76 4.76 4.86 2.15
N LEU A 77 5.38 4.01 1.32
CA LEU A 77 6.31 2.97 1.76
C LEU A 77 7.56 3.56 2.43
N GLU A 78 8.20 4.56 1.82
CA GLU A 78 9.36 5.26 2.40
C GLU A 78 9.01 5.92 3.74
N SER A 79 7.79 6.43 3.86
CA SER A 79 7.32 7.09 5.09
C SER A 79 7.17 6.14 6.28
N LEU A 80 6.97 4.84 6.02
CA LEU A 80 6.96 3.79 7.06
C LEU A 80 8.36 3.51 7.63
N LYS A 81 9.43 3.85 6.92
CA LYS A 81 10.85 3.56 7.25
C LYS A 81 11.03 2.12 7.78
N LEU A 82 10.63 1.16 6.95
CA LEU A 82 10.78 -0.27 7.22
C LEU A 82 12.25 -0.68 7.08
N THR A 83 12.64 -1.70 7.84
CA THR A 83 13.99 -2.27 7.86
C THR A 83 14.03 -3.73 7.43
N GLY A 84 12.86 -4.34 7.20
CA GLY A 84 12.71 -5.74 6.80
C GLY A 84 12.31 -6.67 7.95
N ALA A 85 12.27 -6.19 9.20
CA ALA A 85 11.93 -6.96 10.39
C ALA A 85 10.49 -6.72 10.88
N GLU A 86 9.78 -5.77 10.27
CA GLU A 86 8.49 -5.29 10.75
C GLU A 86 7.34 -6.25 10.47
N LYS A 87 6.39 -6.31 11.41
CA LYS A 87 5.05 -6.84 11.16
C LYS A 87 4.14 -5.69 10.72
N CYS A 88 3.67 -5.76 9.48
CA CYS A 88 2.87 -4.72 8.85
C CYS A 88 1.40 -5.11 8.73
N LEU A 89 0.51 -4.13 8.89
CA LEU A 89 -0.89 -4.21 8.48
C LEU A 89 -1.16 -3.25 7.32
N GLU A 90 -1.72 -3.76 6.24
CA GLU A 90 -2.30 -2.98 5.15
C GLU A 90 -3.82 -3.00 5.25
N VAL A 91 -4.45 -1.85 5.03
CA VAL A 91 -5.90 -1.72 4.89
C VAL A 91 -6.21 -1.24 3.47
N GLY A 92 -6.95 -2.07 2.74
CA GLY A 92 -7.27 -1.88 1.33
C GLY A 92 -6.25 -2.56 0.42
N ALA A 93 -6.29 -3.90 0.35
CA ALA A 93 -5.41 -4.68 -0.53
C ALA A 93 -5.58 -4.28 -2.01
N GLY A 94 -6.83 -4.02 -2.43
CA GLY A 94 -7.17 -3.64 -3.79
C GLY A 94 -6.64 -4.64 -4.82
N SER A 95 -5.70 -4.19 -5.66
CA SER A 95 -5.06 -5.07 -6.64
C SER A 95 -4.04 -6.05 -6.04
N GLY A 96 -3.51 -5.76 -4.86
CA GLY A 96 -2.39 -6.48 -4.23
C GLY A 96 -1.01 -5.91 -4.55
N TYR A 97 -0.91 -4.85 -5.36
CA TYR A 97 0.39 -4.28 -5.76
C TYR A 97 1.21 -3.77 -4.57
N GLN A 98 0.56 -3.00 -3.69
CA GLN A 98 1.24 -2.48 -2.50
C GLN A 98 1.52 -3.58 -1.48
N THR A 99 0.64 -4.58 -1.38
CA THR A 99 0.89 -5.81 -0.62
C THR A 99 2.16 -6.54 -1.08
N ALA A 100 2.35 -6.68 -2.40
CA ALA A 100 3.54 -7.32 -2.97
C ALA A 100 4.82 -6.51 -2.67
N LEU A 101 4.74 -5.18 -2.69
CA LEU A 101 5.86 -4.33 -2.30
C LEU A 101 6.20 -4.49 -0.81
N LEU A 102 5.18 -4.45 0.06
CA LEU A 102 5.35 -4.69 1.50
C LEU A 102 5.97 -6.07 1.78
N SER A 103 5.63 -7.10 1.00
CA SER A 103 6.19 -8.45 1.17
C SER A 103 7.72 -8.49 0.99
N LEU A 104 8.29 -7.55 0.23
CA LEU A 104 9.74 -7.42 0.03
C LEU A 104 10.40 -6.51 1.08
N LEU A 105 9.62 -5.72 1.82
CA LEU A 105 10.09 -4.67 2.72
C LEU A 105 9.86 -4.99 4.21
N ALA A 106 9.14 -6.05 4.53
CA ALA A 106 8.72 -6.41 5.88
C ALA A 106 8.83 -7.92 6.12
N ASP A 107 8.92 -8.32 7.39
CA ASP A 107 8.99 -9.74 7.78
C ASP A 107 7.65 -10.42 7.54
N LYS A 108 6.55 -9.78 7.96
CA LYS A 108 5.19 -10.31 7.85
C LYS A 108 4.18 -9.23 7.49
N VAL A 109 3.29 -9.54 6.54
CA VAL A 109 2.28 -8.60 6.04
C VAL A 109 0.89 -9.20 6.20
N PHE A 110 0.04 -8.48 6.94
CA PHE A 110 -1.40 -8.71 6.92
C PHE A 110 -2.05 -7.66 6.03
N SER A 111 -2.99 -8.05 5.18
CA SER A 111 -3.70 -7.11 4.32
C SER A 111 -5.21 -7.36 4.38
N ILE A 112 -5.97 -6.33 4.74
CA ILE A 112 -7.44 -6.41 4.83
C ILE A 112 -8.06 -5.85 3.56
N GLU A 113 -9.03 -6.57 3.02
CA GLU A 113 -9.86 -6.12 1.90
C GLU A 113 -11.34 -6.40 2.18
N ARG A 114 -12.21 -5.44 1.86
CA ARG A 114 -13.65 -5.56 2.08
C ARG A 114 -14.36 -6.20 0.88
N LEU A 115 -13.80 -6.06 -0.32
CA LEU A 115 -14.36 -6.55 -1.58
C LEU A 115 -13.78 -7.92 -1.94
N SER A 116 -14.62 -8.96 -1.89
CA SER A 116 -14.18 -10.35 -2.07
C SER A 116 -13.57 -10.61 -3.46
N THR A 117 -14.08 -9.95 -4.49
CA THR A 117 -13.58 -10.03 -5.87
C THR A 117 -12.15 -9.49 -5.99
N LEU A 118 -11.84 -8.40 -5.31
CA LEU A 118 -10.49 -7.81 -5.27
C LEU A 118 -9.55 -8.66 -4.41
N ALA A 119 -9.97 -9.10 -3.23
CA ALA A 119 -9.18 -9.96 -2.36
C ALA A 119 -8.75 -11.26 -3.05
N ALA A 120 -9.68 -11.90 -3.77
CA ALA A 120 -9.40 -13.12 -4.52
C ALA A 120 -8.43 -12.87 -5.68
N ARG A 121 -8.55 -11.73 -6.37
CA ARG A 121 -7.62 -11.34 -7.44
C ARG A 121 -6.22 -11.08 -6.90
N ALA A 122 -6.10 -10.27 -5.84
CA ALA A 122 -4.85 -9.97 -5.17
C ALA A 122 -4.15 -11.26 -4.71
N ARG A 123 -4.88 -12.19 -4.07
CA ARG A 123 -4.35 -13.48 -3.64
C ARG A 123 -3.70 -14.24 -4.80
N ARG A 124 -4.39 -14.39 -5.93
CA ARG A 124 -3.85 -15.12 -7.09
C ARG A 124 -2.53 -14.53 -7.58
N THR A 125 -2.48 -13.22 -7.79
CA THR A 125 -1.27 -12.55 -8.27
C THR A 125 -0.12 -12.63 -7.24
N LEU A 126 -0.41 -12.53 -5.95
CA LEU A 126 0.59 -12.66 -4.88
C LEU A 126 1.14 -14.10 -4.77
N ASP A 127 0.31 -15.11 -5.00
CA ASP A 127 0.74 -16.51 -5.02
C ASP A 127 1.63 -16.79 -6.25
N GLU A 128 1.28 -16.23 -7.42
CA GLU A 128 2.11 -16.30 -8.65
C GLU A 128 3.48 -15.64 -8.48
N LEU A 129 3.55 -14.58 -7.67
CA LEU A 129 4.79 -13.86 -7.34
C LEU A 129 5.55 -14.45 -6.17
N PHE A 130 5.04 -15.53 -5.55
CA PHE A 130 5.62 -16.16 -4.37
C PHE A 130 5.88 -15.16 -3.24
N CYS A 131 4.81 -14.52 -2.74
CA CYS A 131 4.83 -13.66 -1.56
C CYS A 131 4.41 -14.47 -0.29
N PRO A 132 5.25 -15.34 0.29
CA PRO A 132 4.85 -16.31 1.31
C PRO A 132 4.51 -15.69 2.66
N ASN A 133 5.00 -14.48 2.93
CA ASN A 133 4.80 -13.76 4.18
C ASN A 133 3.52 -12.88 4.18
N VAL A 134 2.63 -13.05 3.18
CA VAL A 134 1.41 -12.27 3.03
C VAL A 134 0.16 -13.05 3.41
N ILE A 135 -0.61 -12.48 4.33
CA ILE A 135 -1.90 -12.98 4.78
C ILE A 135 -3.00 -11.97 4.46
N ILE A 136 -3.86 -12.30 3.48
CA ILE A 136 -5.06 -11.53 3.15
C ILE A 136 -6.20 -11.94 4.08
N ARG A 137 -6.94 -10.95 4.59
CA ARG A 137 -8.16 -11.11 5.40
C ARG A 137 -9.31 -10.35 4.75
N MET A 138 -10.48 -10.97 4.75
CA MET A 138 -11.72 -10.31 4.36
C MET A 138 -12.30 -9.61 5.58
N GLY A 139 -12.61 -8.31 5.46
CA GLY A 139 -13.25 -7.60 6.57
C GLY A 139 -13.28 -6.08 6.45
N ASP A 140 -13.84 -5.46 7.47
CA ASP A 140 -13.80 -4.02 7.67
C ASP A 140 -12.40 -3.61 8.18
N GLY A 141 -11.61 -2.98 7.32
CA GLY A 141 -10.26 -2.56 7.70
C GLY A 141 -10.24 -1.39 8.70
N THR A 142 -11.35 -0.69 8.92
CA THR A 142 -11.40 0.43 9.88
C THR A 142 -11.29 -0.03 11.33
N VAL A 143 -11.59 -1.30 11.61
CA VAL A 143 -11.40 -1.92 12.94
C VAL A 143 -10.00 -2.52 13.14
N GLY A 144 -9.16 -2.52 12.09
CA GLY A 144 -7.85 -3.18 12.10
C GLY A 144 -7.95 -4.71 12.23
N LEU A 145 -6.94 -5.30 12.88
CA LEU A 145 -6.83 -6.75 13.11
C LEU A 145 -6.38 -7.01 14.56
N PRO A 146 -7.27 -6.85 15.57
CA PRO A 146 -6.89 -6.89 16.98
C PRO A 146 -6.20 -8.19 17.41
N GLU A 147 -6.55 -9.32 16.82
CA GLU A 147 -5.99 -10.64 17.12
C GLU A 147 -4.53 -10.80 16.66
N GLU A 148 -4.06 -9.96 15.74
CA GLU A 148 -2.68 -9.94 15.26
C GLU A 148 -1.93 -8.69 15.73
N ALA A 149 -2.59 -7.78 16.46
CA ALA A 149 -1.95 -6.61 17.05
C ALA A 149 -0.92 -7.02 18.13
N PRO A 150 0.09 -6.19 18.41
CA PRO A 150 0.35 -4.87 17.83
C PRO A 150 1.24 -4.93 16.57
N PHE A 151 1.15 -3.91 15.72
CA PHE A 151 1.89 -3.75 14.46
C PHE A 151 3.02 -2.72 14.55
N ASP A 152 4.12 -2.99 13.85
CA ASP A 152 5.23 -2.03 13.71
C ASP A 152 4.86 -0.92 12.71
N ALA A 153 4.12 -1.28 11.67
CA ALA A 153 3.68 -0.37 10.63
C ALA A 153 2.24 -0.67 10.20
N ILE A 154 1.47 0.40 9.95
CA ILE A 154 0.13 0.31 9.37
C ILE A 154 0.07 1.24 8.16
N ILE A 155 -0.51 0.76 7.06
CA ILE A 155 -0.67 1.56 5.85
C ILE A 155 -2.09 1.41 5.33
N VAL A 156 -2.76 2.53 5.05
CA VAL A 156 -4.15 2.54 4.62
C VAL A 156 -4.23 3.18 3.23
N SER A 157 -4.75 2.43 2.26
CA SER A 157 -4.84 2.82 0.85
C SER A 157 -6.23 3.35 0.47
N ALA A 158 -6.93 3.95 1.42
CA ALA A 158 -8.23 4.60 1.25
C ALA A 158 -8.40 5.76 2.25
N GLY A 159 -9.05 6.84 1.83
CA GLY A 159 -9.21 8.09 2.57
C GLY A 159 -10.34 8.05 3.58
N ALA A 160 -10.09 8.51 4.80
CA ALA A 160 -11.07 8.65 5.88
C ALA A 160 -11.18 10.12 6.35
N PRO A 161 -12.27 10.52 7.03
CA PRO A 161 -12.37 11.87 7.59
C PRO A 161 -11.23 12.19 8.59
N ASP A 162 -10.88 11.23 9.45
CA ASP A 162 -9.70 11.23 10.32
C ASP A 162 -9.18 9.78 10.42
N ALA A 163 -7.98 9.61 10.98
CA ALA A 163 -7.39 8.31 11.20
C ALA A 163 -8.21 7.47 12.20
N PRO A 164 -8.66 6.25 11.85
CA PRO A 164 -9.40 5.39 12.76
C PRO A 164 -8.61 5.10 14.03
N GLN A 165 -9.20 5.41 15.20
CA GLN A 165 -8.57 5.17 16.49
C GLN A 165 -8.15 3.70 16.70
N PRO A 166 -8.92 2.67 16.27
CA PRO A 166 -8.49 1.28 16.40
C PRO A 166 -7.13 0.98 15.73
N LEU A 167 -6.83 1.65 14.61
CA LEU A 167 -5.54 1.46 13.93
C LEU A 167 -4.40 2.09 14.73
N ILE A 168 -4.61 3.27 15.32
CA ILE A 168 -3.62 3.93 16.19
C ILE A 168 -3.37 3.10 17.45
N ASP A 169 -4.43 2.53 18.03
CA ASP A 169 -4.34 1.69 19.24
C ASP A 169 -3.55 0.42 18.97
N GLN A 170 -3.67 -0.15 17.77
CA GLN A 170 -2.96 -1.36 17.34
C GLN A 170 -1.50 -1.13 16.94
N LEU A 171 -1.01 0.11 16.86
CA LEU A 171 0.43 0.37 16.67
C LEU A 171 1.24 0.02 17.93
N LYS A 172 2.45 -0.49 17.75
CA LYS A 172 3.49 -0.49 18.79
C LYS A 172 3.98 0.93 19.07
N THR A 173 4.51 1.18 20.27
CA THR A 173 5.30 2.39 20.53
C THR A 173 6.46 2.48 19.54
N GLY A 174 6.66 3.65 18.92
CA GLY A 174 7.62 3.85 17.83
C GLY A 174 7.11 3.46 16.45
N GLY A 175 6.01 2.70 16.38
CA GLY A 175 5.36 2.29 15.14
C GLY A 175 4.73 3.45 14.38
N ARG A 176 4.52 3.24 13.08
CA ARG A 176 4.07 4.29 12.16
C ARG A 176 2.81 3.87 11.40
N LEU A 177 1.85 4.79 11.30
CA LEU A 177 0.71 4.68 10.42
C LEU A 177 0.80 5.71 9.31
N VAL A 178 0.61 5.30 8.07
CA VAL A 178 0.53 6.20 6.91
C VAL A 178 -0.82 6.05 6.24
N MET A 179 -1.56 7.14 6.11
CA MET A 179 -2.87 7.13 5.46
C MET A 179 -3.29 8.50 4.91
N PRO A 180 -4.18 8.52 3.92
CA PRO A 180 -4.89 9.72 3.52
C PRO A 180 -6.02 10.06 4.51
N VAL A 181 -6.09 11.32 4.95
CA VAL A 181 -7.18 11.86 5.76
C VAL A 181 -7.75 13.14 5.14
N GLY A 182 -9.02 13.44 5.36
CA GLY A 182 -9.66 14.67 4.91
C GLY A 182 -11.06 14.48 4.32
N GLY A 183 -11.69 15.58 3.94
CA GLY A 183 -13.06 15.59 3.43
C GLY A 183 -13.14 15.59 1.91
N GLY A 184 -13.88 14.64 1.34
CA GLY A 184 -14.22 14.63 -0.10
C GLY A 184 -13.00 14.46 -1.02
N GLU A 185 -12.82 15.40 -1.96
CA GLU A 185 -11.78 15.37 -3.00
C GLU A 185 -10.41 15.89 -2.52
N ASN A 186 -10.35 16.61 -1.40
CA ASN A 186 -9.11 17.21 -0.86
C ASN A 186 -8.65 16.43 0.37
N GLN A 187 -7.73 15.49 0.17
CA GLN A 187 -7.14 14.69 1.23
C GLN A 187 -5.66 15.03 1.41
N GLU A 188 -5.17 14.89 2.63
CA GLU A 188 -3.76 14.98 2.96
C GLU A 188 -3.24 13.60 3.31
N LEU A 189 -2.12 13.22 2.71
CA LEU A 189 -1.39 12.05 3.13
C LEU A 189 -0.64 12.42 4.41
N ILE A 190 -0.92 11.69 5.49
CA ILE A 190 -0.29 11.92 6.79
C ILE A 190 0.52 10.71 7.23
N ARG A 191 1.50 10.97 8.10
CA ARG A 191 2.15 9.97 8.92
C ARG A 191 1.83 10.23 10.39
N ILE A 192 1.46 9.18 11.10
CA ILE A 192 1.32 9.16 12.56
C ILE A 192 2.44 8.28 13.12
N THR A 193 3.21 8.79 14.07
CA THR A 193 4.17 7.99 14.84
C THR A 193 3.69 7.87 16.28
N LYS A 194 3.48 6.64 16.76
CA LYS A 194 3.09 6.40 18.15
C LYS A 194 4.26 6.66 19.09
N LYS A 195 4.05 7.51 20.10
CA LYS A 195 5.05 7.82 21.14
C LYS A 195 4.69 7.05 22.42
N GLU A 196 5.56 7.10 23.41
CA GLU A 196 5.24 6.56 24.75
C GLU A 196 3.98 7.22 25.33
N THR A 197 3.82 8.52 25.06
CA THR A 197 2.62 9.29 25.39
C THR A 197 2.07 9.97 24.13
N GLY A 198 0.89 9.56 23.69
CA GLY A 198 0.20 10.15 22.55
C GLY A 198 0.82 9.82 21.19
N VAL A 199 0.61 10.70 20.22
CA VAL A 199 1.05 10.51 18.82
C VAL A 199 1.63 11.79 18.23
N LEU A 200 2.60 11.65 17.34
CA LEU A 200 3.09 12.72 16.49
C LEU A 200 2.45 12.57 15.10
N LYS A 201 1.69 13.57 14.65
CA LYS A 201 1.10 13.64 13.29
C LYS A 201 1.95 14.55 12.41
N GLU A 202 2.26 14.11 11.19
CA GLU A 202 3.02 14.85 10.18
C GLU A 202 2.28 14.82 8.85
N ARG A 203 2.18 15.96 8.17
CA ARG A 203 1.64 16.05 6.80
C ARG A 203 2.76 15.77 5.79
N LEU A 204 2.49 14.89 4.82
CA LEU A 204 3.43 14.51 3.77
C LEU A 204 3.16 15.25 2.46
N CYS A 205 1.93 15.14 1.92
CA CYS A 205 1.53 15.84 0.69
C CYS A 205 0.00 15.91 0.56
N GLY A 206 -0.50 16.64 -0.44
CA GLY A 206 -1.88 16.49 -0.89
C GLY A 206 -2.06 15.21 -1.70
N CYS A 207 -3.25 14.60 -1.66
CA CYS A 207 -3.56 13.37 -2.38
C CYS A 207 -5.07 13.22 -2.62
N ARG A 208 -5.44 12.20 -3.41
CA ARG A 208 -6.83 11.80 -3.60
C ARG A 208 -6.93 10.28 -3.65
N PHE A 209 -7.61 9.70 -2.67
CA PHE A 209 -7.92 8.28 -2.58
C PHE A 209 -9.42 8.04 -2.57
N VAL A 210 -9.80 6.82 -2.92
CA VAL A 210 -11.15 6.28 -2.70
C VAL A 210 -11.51 6.31 -1.22
N LYS A 211 -12.81 6.29 -0.90
CA LYS A 211 -13.29 6.34 0.49
C LYS A 211 -12.98 5.04 1.23
N LEU A 212 -12.44 5.17 2.44
CA LEU A 212 -12.37 4.08 3.42
C LEU A 212 -13.75 3.88 4.05
N ILE A 213 -14.50 2.89 3.57
CA ILE A 213 -15.84 2.58 4.06
C ILE A 213 -15.77 1.57 5.21
N GLY A 214 -16.41 1.87 6.34
CA GLY A 214 -16.46 0.98 7.50
C GLY A 214 -16.87 1.69 8.80
N ARG A 215 -16.92 0.93 9.91
CA ARG A 215 -17.40 1.39 11.23
C ARG A 215 -16.71 2.65 11.76
N HIS A 216 -15.42 2.82 11.45
CA HIS A 216 -14.64 4.01 11.82
C HIS A 216 -14.18 4.81 10.60
N GLY A 217 -14.90 4.70 9.49
CA GLY A 217 -14.63 5.40 8.22
C GLY A 217 -15.87 6.14 7.71
N TRP A 218 -16.03 6.16 6.39
CA TRP A 218 -17.24 6.66 5.74
C TRP A 218 -18.38 5.63 5.82
N GLU A 219 -19.61 6.14 5.91
CA GLU A 219 -20.82 5.35 5.68
C GLU A 219 -20.95 4.96 4.19
N GLU A 220 -21.73 3.91 3.91
CA GLU A 220 -22.03 3.45 2.53
C GLU A 220 -22.87 4.44 1.73
#